data_AF-A0A7J3IF42-F1
#
_entry.id   AF-A0A7J3IF42-F1
#
_cell.length_a   1.000
_cell.length_b   1.000
_cell.length_c   1.000
_cell.angle_alpha   90.00
_cell.angle_beta   90.00
_cell.angle_gamma   90.00
#
_symmetry.space_group_name_H-M   'P 1'
#
loop_
_entity.id
_entity.type
_entity.pdbx_description
1 polymer ?
#
loop_
_entity_poly.entity_id
_entity_poly.type
_entity_poly.pdbx_seq_one_letter_code
_entity_poly.pdbx_strand_id
1 'polypeptide(L)'
;MREMQRDLTIIGGGPAGLAAAIKAWKLGIESITLIDESERLGGVLPQCIHTGFGLHYFGEDLTGPEFAARLIGRLKETDVEVLGGAYAAEINVKPDSFKEVYGYRYGEAFKIKSKAIIYAAGCRERTRFE
;
A
#
# COMPACT_ATOMS: atom_id res chain seq x y z
N MET A 1 -3.33 -21.52 6.04
CA MET A 1 -2.86 -20.31 5.33
C MET A 1 -3.99 -19.84 4.44
N ARG A 2 -4.44 -18.59 4.56
CA ARG A 2 -5.51 -18.02 3.74
C ARG A 2 -4.98 -17.68 2.34
N GLU A 3 -5.69 -18.07 1.28
CA GLU A 3 -5.29 -17.76 -0.10
C GLU A 3 -6.26 -16.77 -0.76
N MET A 4 -5.72 -15.83 -1.54
CA MET A 4 -6.47 -14.80 -2.27
C MET A 4 -5.89 -14.64 -3.68
N GLN A 5 -6.73 -14.30 -4.64
CA GLN A 5 -6.29 -13.90 -5.99
C GLN A 5 -6.65 -12.44 -6.22
N ARG A 6 -5.70 -11.69 -6.81
CA ARG A 6 -5.84 -10.27 -7.11
C ARG A 6 -5.29 -9.96 -8.50
N ASP A 7 -5.79 -8.92 -9.14
CA ASP A 7 -5.16 -8.40 -10.34
C ASP A 7 -3.90 -7.60 -9.97
N LEU A 8 -4.00 -6.83 -8.88
CA LEU A 8 -2.91 -5.99 -8.40
C LEU A 8 -2.77 -6.09 -6.88
N THR A 9 -1.53 -6.30 -6.42
CA THR A 9 -1.15 -6.12 -5.01
C THR A 9 -0.18 -4.96 -4.87
N ILE A 10 -0.45 -4.08 -3.92
CA ILE A 10 0.38 -2.93 -3.59
C ILE A 10 0.93 -3.14 -2.19
N ILE A 11 2.24 -3.06 -2.04
CA ILE A 11 2.93 -3.25 -0.76
C ILE A 11 3.42 -1.88 -0.29
N GLY A 12 2.91 -1.41 0.83
CA GLY A 12 3.17 -0.09 1.41
C GLY A 12 1.97 0.85 1.26
N GLY A 13 1.49 1.37 2.39
CA GLY A 13 0.39 2.32 2.56
C GLY A 13 0.83 3.76 2.79
N GLY A 14 2.05 4.09 2.35
CA GLY A 14 2.55 5.47 2.26
C GLY A 14 1.98 6.26 1.07
N PRO A 15 2.44 7.50 0.82
CA PRO A 15 1.91 8.36 -0.26
C PRO A 15 1.88 7.68 -1.62
N ALA A 16 2.99 7.02 -1.99
CA ALA A 16 3.12 6.35 -3.29
C ALA A 16 2.13 5.18 -3.43
N GLY A 17 2.00 4.35 -2.41
CA GLY A 17 1.08 3.21 -2.42
C GLY A 17 -0.39 3.63 -2.43
N LEU A 18 -0.75 4.63 -1.62
CA LEU A 18 -2.08 5.24 -1.63
C LEU A 18 -2.43 5.81 -3.02
N ALA A 19 -1.53 6.60 -3.60
CA ALA A 19 -1.73 7.17 -4.93
C ALA A 19 -1.83 6.09 -6.01
N ALA A 20 -1.00 5.04 -5.94
CA ALA A 20 -1.02 3.91 -6.86
C ALA A 20 -2.36 3.16 -6.79
N ALA A 21 -2.85 2.87 -5.58
CA ALA A 21 -4.12 2.19 -5.37
C ALA A 21 -5.30 2.97 -5.97
N ILE A 22 -5.41 4.26 -5.65
CA ILE A 22 -6.45 5.14 -6.17
C ILE A 22 -6.37 5.23 -7.69
N LYS A 23 -5.17 5.39 -8.25
CA LYS A 23 -5.00 5.52 -9.70
C LYS A 23 -5.31 4.21 -10.43
N ALA A 24 -4.89 3.07 -9.89
CA ALA A 24 -5.18 1.75 -10.45
C ALA A 24 -6.69 1.47 -10.49
N TRP A 25 -7.40 1.77 -9.39
CA TRP A 25 -8.86 1.64 -9.35
C TRP A 25 -9.53 2.55 -10.39
N LYS A 26 -9.08 3.82 -10.51
CA LYS A 26 -9.57 4.75 -11.56
C LYS A 26 -9.29 4.29 -12.99
N LEU A 27 -8.30 3.44 -13.20
CA LEU A 27 -8.00 2.84 -14.51
C LEU A 27 -8.81 1.56 -14.78
N GLY A 28 -9.73 1.20 -13.88
CA GLY A 28 -10.62 0.06 -14.05
C GLY A 28 -10.06 -1.28 -13.58
N ILE A 29 -9.01 -1.29 -12.75
CA ILE A 29 -8.57 -2.54 -12.11
C ILE A 29 -9.53 -2.86 -10.97
N GLU A 30 -10.26 -3.97 -11.09
CA GLU A 30 -11.34 -4.33 -10.19
C GLU A 30 -10.85 -5.00 -8.90
N SER A 31 -9.78 -5.81 -8.99
CA SER A 31 -9.30 -6.62 -7.87
C SER A 31 -7.95 -6.16 -7.33
N ILE A 32 -7.98 -5.19 -6.41
CA ILE A 32 -6.79 -4.57 -5.83
C ILE A 32 -6.72 -4.87 -4.32
N THR A 33 -5.52 -5.20 -3.83
CA THR A 33 -5.21 -5.22 -2.38
C THR A 33 -4.02 -4.34 -2.09
N LEU A 34 -4.15 -3.44 -1.12
CA LEU A 34 -3.05 -2.69 -0.51
C LEU A 34 -2.71 -3.30 0.85
N ILE A 35 -1.43 -3.59 1.06
CA ILE A 35 -0.89 -4.19 2.29
C ILE A 35 -0.02 -3.15 2.99
N ASP A 36 -0.20 -2.96 4.30
CA ASP A 36 0.71 -2.19 5.14
C ASP A 36 0.86 -2.87 6.52
N GLU A 37 2.08 -2.84 7.06
CA GLU A 37 2.38 -3.41 8.37
C GLU A 37 1.73 -2.64 9.53
N SER A 38 1.49 -1.35 9.31
CA SER A 38 0.79 -0.46 10.24
C SER A 38 -0.73 -0.59 10.07
N GLU A 39 -1.47 -0.45 11.18
CA GLU A 39 -2.93 -0.23 11.13
C GLU A 39 -3.27 1.13 10.52
N ARG A 40 -2.38 2.11 10.69
CA ARG A 40 -2.56 3.48 10.23
C ARG A 40 -1.75 3.70 8.96
N LEU A 41 -2.46 3.95 7.87
CA LEU A 41 -1.89 4.36 6.59
C LEU A 41 -1.25 5.76 6.69
N GLY A 42 -0.42 6.10 5.70
CA GLY A 42 0.24 7.40 5.56
C GLY A 42 1.76 7.31 5.50
N GLY A 43 2.37 6.19 5.91
CA GLY A 43 3.82 5.99 5.88
C GLY A 43 4.56 7.08 6.65
N VAL A 44 5.51 7.77 6.00
CA VAL A 44 6.30 8.84 6.62
C VAL A 44 5.53 10.15 6.84
N LEU A 45 4.43 10.37 6.10
CA LEU A 45 3.71 11.66 6.09
C LEU A 45 3.25 12.16 7.47
N PRO A 46 2.78 11.31 8.41
CA PRO A 46 2.38 11.76 9.74
C PRO A 46 3.51 12.44 10.54
N GLN A 47 4.77 12.24 10.17
CA GLN A 47 5.94 12.84 10.82
C GLN A 47 6.34 14.18 10.17
N CYS A 48 5.82 14.48 8.98
CA CYS A 48 6.17 15.68 8.23
C CYS A 48 5.22 16.84 8.57
N ILE A 49 5.47 17.53 9.68
CA ILE A 49 4.60 18.60 10.19
C ILE A 49 4.78 19.98 9.51
N HIS A 50 5.66 20.08 8.51
CA HIS A 50 5.81 21.29 7.68
C HIS A 50 4.81 21.30 6.52
N THR A 51 4.45 22.48 6.04
CA THR A 51 3.52 22.67 4.92
C THR A 51 4.23 22.49 3.55
N GLY A 52 3.48 22.58 2.45
CA GLY A 52 4.00 22.43 1.08
C GLY A 52 3.64 21.11 0.37
N PHE A 53 3.12 20.10 1.08
CA PHE A 53 2.84 18.78 0.50
C PHE A 53 1.71 18.79 -0.54
N GLY A 54 0.71 19.64 -0.37
CA GLY A 54 -0.48 19.66 -1.22
C GLY A 54 -0.37 20.55 -2.47
N LEU A 55 0.65 21.40 -2.57
CA LEU A 55 0.67 22.51 -3.53
C LEU A 55 0.55 22.03 -4.99
N HIS A 56 1.28 20.98 -5.35
CA HIS A 56 1.29 20.48 -6.72
C HIS A 56 0.20 19.45 -7.02
N TYR A 57 -0.27 18.71 -6.02
CA TYR A 57 -1.18 17.58 -6.22
C TYR A 57 -2.65 17.93 -5.93
N PHE A 58 -2.89 18.80 -4.94
CA PHE A 58 -4.21 19.25 -4.50
C PHE A 58 -4.45 20.74 -4.78
N GLY A 59 -3.40 21.53 -5.02
CA GLY A 59 -3.53 23.00 -5.12
C GLY A 59 -3.78 23.67 -3.77
N GLU A 60 -3.49 22.98 -2.66
CA GLU A 60 -3.70 23.43 -1.28
C GLU A 60 -2.35 23.40 -0.54
N ASP A 61 -2.08 24.38 0.33
CA ASP A 61 -0.89 24.32 1.20
C ASP A 61 -1.17 23.42 2.41
N LEU A 62 -0.78 22.14 2.29
CA LEU A 62 -1.05 21.10 3.29
C LEU A 62 0.23 20.65 3.98
N THR A 63 0.12 20.30 5.26
CA THR A 63 1.11 19.49 5.96
C THR A 63 1.12 18.03 5.50
N GLY A 64 2.14 17.26 5.86
CA GLY A 64 2.20 15.82 5.59
C GLY A 64 0.99 15.04 6.14
N PRO A 65 0.60 15.18 7.42
CA PRO A 65 -0.59 14.54 7.98
C PRO A 65 -1.88 14.89 7.22
N GLU A 66 -2.05 16.15 6.83
CA GLU A 66 -3.24 16.58 6.06
C GLU A 66 -3.24 15.98 4.66
N PHE A 67 -2.08 15.95 3.99
CA PHE A 67 -1.93 15.28 2.70
C PHE A 67 -2.26 13.78 2.78
N ALA A 68 -1.80 13.09 3.83
CA ALA A 68 -2.15 11.69 4.10
C ALA A 68 -3.67 11.53 4.29
N ALA A 69 -4.29 12.39 5.11
CA ALA A 69 -5.72 12.36 5.35
C ALA A 69 -6.54 12.55 4.05
N ARG A 70 -6.11 13.45 3.15
CA ARG A 70 -6.74 13.64 1.84
C ARG A 70 -6.64 12.40 0.96
N LEU A 71 -5.47 11.76 0.88
CA LEU A 71 -5.29 10.53 0.11
C LEU A 71 -6.09 9.36 0.70
N ILE A 72 -6.07 9.18 2.03
CA ILE A 72 -6.85 8.13 2.70
C ILE A 72 -8.34 8.36 2.51
N GLY A 73 -8.81 9.62 2.54
CA GLY A 73 -10.19 9.97 2.21
C GLY A 73 -10.58 9.51 0.80
N ARG A 74 -9.76 9.85 -0.20
CA ARG A 74 -9.95 9.39 -1.59
C ARG A 74 -9.88 7.87 -1.74
N LEU A 75 -9.04 7.19 -0.98
CA LEU A 75 -8.96 5.73 -1.00
C LEU A 75 -10.25 5.07 -0.47
N LYS A 76 -10.88 5.65 0.55
CA LYS A 76 -12.15 5.16 1.11
C LYS A 76 -13.32 5.25 0.13
N GLU A 77 -13.20 6.07 -0.92
CA GLU A 77 -14.18 6.18 -2.01
C GLU A 77 -13.96 5.11 -3.10
N THR A 78 -13.01 4.19 -2.90
CA THR A 78 -12.69 3.09 -3.83
C THR A 78 -12.99 1.74 -3.21
N ASP A 79 -13.08 0.70 -4.05
CA ASP A 79 -13.23 -0.70 -3.60
C ASP A 79 -11.88 -1.40 -3.32
N VAL A 80 -10.79 -0.64 -3.18
CA VAL A 80 -9.48 -1.20 -2.85
C VAL A 80 -9.53 -1.85 -1.47
N GLU A 81 -9.22 -3.14 -1.39
CA GLU A 81 -9.09 -3.81 -0.11
C GLU A 81 -7.81 -3.37 0.60
N VAL A 82 -7.93 -2.89 1.83
CA VAL A 82 -6.79 -2.54 2.67
C VAL A 82 -6.58 -3.62 3.73
N LEU A 83 -5.40 -4.23 3.71
CA LEU A 83 -4.91 -5.12 4.77
C LEU A 83 -3.91 -4.34 5.63
N GLY A 84 -4.43 -3.59 6.61
CA GLY A 84 -3.62 -2.99 7.67
C GLY A 84 -3.21 -4.03 8.72
N GLY A 85 -2.09 -3.77 9.41
CA GLY A 85 -1.52 -4.72 10.36
C GLY A 85 -0.95 -5.98 9.70
N ALA A 86 -0.67 -5.91 8.39
CA ALA A 86 -0.26 -7.06 7.58
C ALA A 86 1.14 -6.85 7.02
N TYR A 87 2.05 -7.76 7.34
CA TYR A 87 3.43 -7.71 6.88
C TYR A 87 3.60 -8.63 5.66
N ALA A 88 4.09 -8.08 4.54
CA ALA A 88 4.50 -8.86 3.38
C ALA A 88 5.93 -9.37 3.60
N ALA A 89 6.06 -10.68 3.87
CA ALA A 89 7.31 -11.31 4.25
C ALA A 89 8.16 -11.75 3.04
N GLU A 90 7.51 -12.21 1.98
CA GLU A 90 8.20 -12.76 0.81
C GLU A 90 7.42 -12.47 -0.47
N ILE A 91 8.15 -12.18 -1.55
CA ILE A 91 7.60 -12.01 -2.88
C ILE A 91 8.30 -13.01 -3.80
N ASN A 92 7.53 -13.96 -4.32
CA ASN A 92 7.99 -14.93 -5.30
C ASN A 92 7.50 -14.56 -6.69
N VAL A 93 8.43 -14.15 -7.53
CA VAL A 93 8.17 -13.86 -8.94
C VAL A 93 8.53 -15.11 -9.74
N LYS A 94 7.50 -15.81 -10.22
CA LYS A 94 7.67 -16.96 -11.11
C LYS A 94 7.64 -16.47 -12.56
N PRO A 95 8.20 -17.22 -13.52
CA PRO A 95 8.07 -16.92 -14.95
C PRO A 95 6.63 -17.09 -15.49
N ASP A 96 5.67 -17.42 -14.63
CA ASP A 96 4.27 -17.60 -14.98
C ASP A 96 3.50 -16.26 -14.96
N SER A 97 2.19 -16.31 -15.23
CA SER A 97 1.35 -15.11 -15.29
C SER A 97 1.15 -14.44 -13.93
N PHE A 98 1.45 -15.11 -12.82
CA PHE A 98 1.17 -14.68 -11.46
C PHE A 98 2.44 -14.50 -10.61
N LYS A 99 2.31 -13.68 -9.58
CA LYS A 99 3.33 -13.39 -8.58
C LYS A 99 2.73 -13.73 -7.24
N GLU A 100 3.52 -14.28 -6.34
CA GLU A 100 3.03 -14.73 -5.04
C GLU A 100 3.57 -13.82 -3.95
N VAL A 101 2.69 -13.20 -3.17
CA VAL A 101 3.04 -12.46 -1.96
C VAL A 101 2.65 -13.32 -0.76
N TYR A 102 3.62 -13.65 0.07
CA TYR A 102 3.41 -14.33 1.35
C TYR A 102 3.52 -13.31 2.48
N GLY A 103 2.62 -13.40 3.45
CA GLY A 103 2.60 -12.46 4.56
C GLY A 103 1.89 -12.98 5.79
N TYR A 104 1.94 -12.17 6.84
CA TYR A 104 1.32 -12.45 8.13
C TYR A 104 0.45 -11.28 8.55
N ARG A 105 -0.72 -11.57 9.11
CA ARG A 105 -1.61 -10.58 9.71
C ARG A 105 -2.13 -11.14 11.02
N TYR A 106 -1.89 -10.45 12.12
CA TYR A 106 -2.26 -10.89 13.48
C TYR A 106 -1.86 -12.35 13.82
N GLY A 107 -0.66 -12.76 13.38
CA GLY A 107 -0.14 -14.13 13.61
C GLY A 107 -0.65 -15.18 12.61
N GLU A 108 -1.59 -14.84 11.73
CA GLU A 108 -2.08 -15.75 10.70
C GLU A 108 -1.36 -15.54 9.36
N ALA A 109 -0.88 -16.64 8.77
CA ALA A 109 -0.24 -16.61 7.47
C ALA A 109 -1.25 -16.53 6.32
N PHE A 110 -0.97 -15.67 5.34
CA PHE A 110 -1.73 -15.55 4.10
C PHE A 110 -0.83 -15.58 2.87
N LYS A 111 -1.46 -15.86 1.72
CA LYS A 111 -0.85 -15.83 0.39
C LYS A 111 -1.76 -15.08 -0.57
N ILE A 112 -1.19 -14.18 -1.36
CA ILE A 112 -1.87 -13.50 -2.47
C ILE A 112 -1.20 -13.90 -3.78
N LYS A 113 -1.98 -14.42 -4.72
CA LYS A 113 -1.56 -14.59 -6.12
C LYS A 113 -2.02 -13.38 -6.92
N SER A 114 -1.07 -12.67 -7.52
CA SER A 114 -1.32 -11.37 -8.15
C SER A 114 -0.79 -11.33 -9.57
N LYS A 115 -1.54 -10.76 -10.53
CA LYS A 115 -1.03 -10.59 -11.91
C LYS A 115 0.10 -9.56 -11.95
N ALA A 116 0.03 -8.53 -11.11
CA ALA A 116 1.08 -7.53 -10.94
C ALA A 116 1.28 -7.17 -9.46
N ILE A 117 2.47 -6.66 -9.13
CA ILE A 117 2.81 -6.13 -7.81
C ILE A 117 3.41 -4.74 -7.99
N ILE A 118 2.96 -3.78 -7.19
CA ILE A 118 3.63 -2.49 -6.98
C ILE A 118 4.29 -2.53 -5.61
N TYR A 119 5.62 -2.43 -5.59
CA TYR A 119 6.39 -2.36 -4.35
C TYR A 119 6.64 -0.91 -3.98
N ALA A 120 5.88 -0.39 -3.03
CA ALA A 120 5.90 0.99 -2.54
C ALA A 120 6.19 1.07 -1.03
N ALA A 121 6.98 0.12 -0.51
CA ALA A 121 7.27 -0.01 0.91
C ALA A 121 8.19 1.10 1.47
N GLY A 122 8.70 2.00 0.61
CA GLY A 122 9.60 3.07 1.02
C GLY A 122 10.90 2.54 1.61
N CYS A 123 11.42 3.25 2.61
CA CYS A 123 12.56 2.79 3.39
C CYS A 123 12.07 1.83 4.48
N ARG A 124 12.68 0.65 4.56
CA ARG A 124 12.47 -0.30 5.66
C ARG A 124 13.62 -0.21 6.63
N GLU A 125 13.33 -0.14 7.92
CA GLU A 125 14.36 -0.30 8.94
C GLU A 125 14.97 -1.70 8.80
N ARG A 126 16.29 -1.73 8.57
CA ARG A 126 17.04 -2.99 8.51
C ARG A 126 17.54 -3.32 9.90
N THR A 127 17.44 -4.59 10.26
CA THR A 127 18.21 -5.07 11.42
C THR A 127 19.69 -5.06 11.04
N ARG A 128 20.57 -4.97 12.04
CA ARG A 128 22.02 -5.02 11.83
C ARG A 128 22.50 -6.33 11.16
N PHE A 129 21.64 -7.36 11.15
CA PHE A 129 21.95 -8.71 10.70
C PHE A 129 21.31 -9.08 9.35
N GLU A 130 20.61 -8.12 8.74
CA GLU A 130 20.15 -8.21 7.34
C GLU A 130 21.16 -7.55 6.40
#